data_AF-A0A1G6C5S6-F1
#
_entry.id   AF-A0A1G6C5S6-F1
#
_cell.length_a   1.000
_cell.length_b   1.000
_cell.length_c   1.000
_cell.angle_alpha   90.00
_cell.angle_beta   90.00
_cell.angle_gamma   90.00
#
_symmetry.space_group_name_H-M   'P 1'
#
loop_
_entity.id
_entity.type
_entity.pdbx_description
1 polymer ?
#
loop_
_entity_poly.entity_id
_entity_poly.type
_entity_poly.pdbx_seq_one_letter_code
_entity_poly.pdbx_strand_id
1 'polypeptide(L)'
;MFSTKGRYALRIMIDLAQQKSDYPIPLKDIAERIGVSKKYLEIIAKELVSSKLLSGASGKHGGYKLTKSTEEYTIGEILETMEGPITPVACLLPDAENCPRKSDCKTLPMWEEYAKISHAFFYSKKLTDLIR
;
A
#
# COMPACT_ATOMS: atom_id res chain seq x y z
N MET A 1 -9.91 -9.50 2.61
CA MET A 1 -10.17 -8.33 3.48
C MET A 1 -8.84 -7.62 3.65
N PHE A 2 -8.77 -6.30 3.40
CA PHE A 2 -7.54 -5.54 3.60
C PHE A 2 -7.40 -5.13 5.06
N SER A 3 -6.19 -5.23 5.60
CA SER A 3 -5.96 -4.90 7.00
C SER A 3 -6.12 -3.40 7.27
N THR A 4 -6.13 -3.04 8.55
CA THR A 4 -6.07 -1.64 8.96
C THR A 4 -4.77 -0.98 8.52
N LYS A 5 -3.66 -1.72 8.45
CA LYS A 5 -2.34 -1.23 8.02
C LYS A 5 -2.37 -0.76 6.57
N GLY A 6 -2.86 -1.57 5.63
CA GLY A 6 -3.00 -1.19 4.21
C GLY A 6 -3.89 0.04 4.01
N ARG A 7 -5.02 0.11 4.73
CA ARG A 7 -5.91 1.28 4.67
C ARG A 7 -5.26 2.56 5.18
N TYR A 8 -4.44 2.48 6.24
CA TYR A 8 -3.72 3.65 6.74
C TYR A 8 -2.50 4.03 5.89
N ALA A 9 -1.87 3.08 5.21
CA ALA A 9 -0.85 3.40 4.21
C ALA A 9 -1.45 4.26 3.09
N LEU A 10 -2.60 3.88 2.55
CA LEU A 10 -3.31 4.70 1.56
C LEU A 10 -3.64 6.10 2.11
N ARG A 11 -4.07 6.21 3.36
CA ARG A 11 -4.35 7.52 3.99
C ARG A 11 -3.10 8.39 4.14
N ILE A 12 -1.95 7.81 4.50
CA ILE A 12 -0.67 8.55 4.52
C ILE A 12 -0.34 9.06 3.12
N MET A 13 -0.44 8.20 2.10
CA MET A 13 -0.10 8.56 0.72
C MET A 13 -1.04 9.67 0.19
N ILE A 14 -2.34 9.58 0.48
CA ILE A 14 -3.34 10.61 0.13
C ILE A 14 -3.04 11.92 0.86
N ASP A 15 -2.80 11.87 2.16
CA ASP A 15 -2.52 13.06 2.97
C ASP A 15 -1.31 13.83 2.41
N LEU A 16 -0.22 13.12 2.12
CA LEU A 16 0.99 13.69 1.51
C LEU A 16 0.74 14.23 0.10
N ALA A 17 -0.02 13.52 -0.72
CA ALA A 17 -0.36 13.94 -2.08
C ALA A 17 -1.18 15.24 -2.13
N GLN A 18 -1.97 15.53 -1.09
CA GLN A 18 -2.78 16.74 -0.98
C GLN A 18 -1.99 17.95 -0.44
N GLN A 19 -0.79 17.74 0.12
CA GLN A 19 0.02 18.85 0.63
C GLN A 19 0.72 19.57 -0.52
N LYS A 20 0.52 20.89 -0.62
CA LYS A 20 1.22 21.78 -1.55
C LYS A 20 2.58 22.22 -0.99
N SER A 21 3.41 21.27 -0.56
CA SER A 21 4.70 21.55 0.09
C SER A 21 5.84 20.89 -0.66
N ASP A 22 6.86 21.66 -0.98
CA ASP A 22 8.13 21.12 -1.48
C ASP A 22 8.96 20.46 -0.38
N TYR A 23 8.64 20.76 0.88
CA TYR A 23 9.34 20.24 2.06
C TYR A 23 8.69 18.96 2.60
N PRO A 24 9.48 18.05 3.21
CA PRO A 24 8.98 16.89 3.93
C PRO A 24 7.96 17.27 5.01
N ILE A 25 6.90 16.48 5.14
CA ILE A 25 5.82 16.72 6.10
C ILE A 25 6.09 15.93 7.39
N PRO A 26 6.10 16.58 8.56
CA PRO A 26 6.27 15.87 9.83
C PRO A 26 5.16 14.83 10.05
N LEU A 27 5.54 13.63 10.48
CA LEU A 27 4.58 12.55 10.73
C LEU A 27 3.58 12.87 11.83
N LYS A 28 3.93 13.78 12.75
CA LYS A 28 2.99 14.29 13.75
C LYS A 28 1.79 14.97 13.09
N ASP A 29 2.04 15.79 12.08
CA ASP A 29 1.00 16.56 11.40
C ASP A 29 0.12 15.64 10.53
N ILE A 30 0.73 14.64 9.89
CA ILE A 30 0.02 13.58 9.16
C ILE A 30 -0.90 12.80 10.13
N ALA A 31 -0.37 12.42 11.31
CA ALA A 31 -1.12 11.70 12.33
C ALA A 31 -2.31 12.49 12.86
N GLU A 32 -2.14 13.79 13.07
CA GLU A 32 -3.20 14.70 13.50
C GLU A 32 -4.32 14.81 12.46
N ARG A 33 -4.00 15.00 11.17
CA ARG A 33 -5.00 15.06 10.09
C ARG A 33 -5.73 13.73 9.87
N ILE A 34 -5.02 12.61 9.96
CA ILE A 34 -5.59 11.27 9.82
C ILE A 34 -6.41 10.85 11.05
N GLY A 35 -6.14 11.44 12.22
CA GLY A 35 -6.84 11.12 13.48
C GLY A 35 -6.39 9.79 14.10
N VAL A 36 -5.11 9.46 14.02
CA VAL A 36 -4.55 8.22 14.58
C VAL A 36 -3.20 8.48 15.25
N SER A 37 -2.79 7.61 16.19
CA SER A 37 -1.53 7.83 16.92
C SER A 37 -0.31 7.87 15.97
N LYS A 38 0.59 8.84 16.21
CA LYS A 38 1.87 8.95 15.49
C LYS A 38 2.67 7.64 15.56
N LYS A 39 2.71 6.99 16.72
CA LYS A 39 3.44 5.72 16.93
C LYS A 39 2.94 4.61 15.99
N TYR A 40 1.65 4.57 15.70
CA TYR A 40 1.11 3.61 14.74
C TYR A 40 1.51 3.96 13.31
N LEU A 41 1.42 5.24 12.91
CA LEU A 41 1.87 5.66 11.59
C LEU A 41 3.39 5.50 11.39
N GLU A 42 4.20 5.55 12.46
CA GLU A 42 5.65 5.29 12.37
C GLU A 42 5.95 3.89 11.85
N ILE A 43 5.13 2.88 12.22
CA ILE A 43 5.30 1.51 11.73
C ILE A 43 5.04 1.46 10.22
N ILE A 44 3.94 2.07 9.78
CA ILE A 44 3.51 2.08 8.38
C ILE A 44 4.48 2.89 7.52
N ALA A 45 4.85 4.08 7.98
CA ALA A 45 5.74 4.99 7.27
C ALA A 45 7.15 4.39 7.10
N LYS A 46 7.66 3.63 8.07
CA LYS A 46 8.93 2.91 7.92
C LYS A 46 8.91 1.94 6.75
N GLU A 47 7.81 1.21 6.57
CA GLU A 47 7.67 0.21 5.51
C GLU A 47 7.44 0.85 4.13
N LEU A 48 6.71 1.97 4.08
CA LEU A 48 6.62 2.82 2.89
C LEU A 48 7.98 3.42 2.49
N VAL A 49 8.85 3.73 3.47
CA VAL A 49 10.22 4.19 3.19
C VAL A 49 11.10 3.05 2.69
N SER A 50 11.06 1.86 3.32
CA SER A 50 11.86 0.72 2.86
C SER A 50 11.49 0.25 1.45
N SER A 51 10.23 0.42 1.06
CA SER A 51 9.73 0.14 -0.31
C SER A 51 9.95 1.30 -1.29
N LYS A 52 10.58 2.40 -0.87
CA LYS A 52 10.84 3.59 -1.69
C LYS A 52 9.58 4.27 -2.21
N LEU A 53 8.43 4.06 -1.58
CA LEU A 53 7.20 4.81 -1.84
C LEU A 53 7.25 6.20 -1.19
N LEU A 54 7.92 6.29 -0.05
CA LEU A 54 8.22 7.54 0.64
C LEU A 54 9.73 7.73 0.81
N SER A 55 10.17 8.99 0.81
CA SER A 55 11.46 9.40 1.34
C SER A 55 11.28 9.97 2.75
N GLY A 56 12.15 9.59 3.69
CA GLY A 56 12.17 10.13 5.05
C GLY A 56 13.39 11.03 5.27
N ALA A 57 13.19 12.17 5.92
CA ALA A 57 14.25 13.07 6.38
C ALA A 57 14.22 13.17 7.91
N SER A 58 15.40 13.18 8.54
CA SER A 58 15.57 13.32 9.99
C SER A 58 15.87 14.77 10.39
N GLY A 59 15.67 15.10 11.67
CA GLY A 59 16.00 16.40 12.26
C GLY A 59 14.79 17.33 12.41
N LYS A 60 15.05 18.60 12.78
CA LYS A 60 14.04 19.60 13.15
C LYS A 60 13.04 19.95 12.04
N HIS A 61 13.46 19.77 10.78
CA HIS A 61 12.62 19.93 9.57
C HIS A 61 12.48 18.61 8.80
N GLY A 62 12.64 17.50 9.52
CA GLY A 62 12.43 16.15 8.99
C GLY A 62 10.95 15.83 8.76
N GLY A 63 10.70 14.75 8.05
CA GLY A 63 9.36 14.36 7.66
C GLY A 63 9.36 13.35 6.52
N TYR A 64 8.21 13.21 5.88
CA TYR A 64 7.99 12.28 4.79
C TYR A 64 7.54 13.01 3.54
N LYS A 65 7.95 12.51 2.37
CA LYS A 65 7.55 13.01 1.05
C LYS A 65 7.38 11.85 0.09
N LEU A 66 6.47 12.00 -0.89
CA LEU A 66 6.38 11.09 -2.03
C LEU A 66 7.69 11.12 -2.83
N THR A 67 8.12 9.95 -3.30
CA THR A 67 9.31 9.76 -4.14
C THR A 67 9.05 9.92 -5.64
N LYS A 68 7.79 9.89 -6.07
CA LYS A 68 7.33 9.96 -7.47
C LYS A 68 6.15 10.93 -7.60
N SER A 69 5.71 11.20 -8.83
CA SER A 69 4.45 11.90 -9.07
C SER A 69 3.25 11.02 -8.70
N THR A 70 2.11 11.63 -8.39
CA THR A 70 0.91 10.93 -7.89
C THR A 70 0.31 9.98 -8.95
N GLU A 71 0.57 10.21 -10.23
CA GLU A 71 0.12 9.40 -11.36
C GLU A 71 0.94 8.12 -11.53
N GLU A 72 2.15 8.09 -10.99
CA GLU A 72 3.04 6.94 -11.07
C GLU A 72 2.64 5.86 -10.07
N TYR A 73 2.10 6.24 -8.91
CA TYR A 73 1.66 5.30 -7.88
C TYR A 73 0.38 4.58 -8.25
N THR A 74 0.42 3.26 -8.32
CA THR A 74 -0.75 2.38 -8.33
C THR A 74 -1.26 2.12 -6.92
N ILE A 75 -2.57 1.90 -6.77
CA ILE A 75 -3.13 1.46 -5.48
C ILE A 75 -2.68 0.03 -5.16
N GLY A 76 -2.50 -0.80 -6.20
CA GLY A 76 -1.94 -2.15 -6.09
C GLY A 76 -0.59 -2.18 -5.38
N GLU A 77 0.40 -1.39 -5.82
CA GLU A 77 1.73 -1.42 -5.20
C GLU A 77 1.72 -0.99 -3.74
N ILE A 78 0.89 0.01 -3.38
CA ILE A 78 0.78 0.50 -1.99
C ILE A 78 0.18 -0.58 -1.09
N LEU A 79 -0.87 -1.27 -1.58
CA LEU A 79 -1.52 -2.34 -0.82
C LEU A 79 -0.61 -3.57 -0.69
N GLU A 80 0.04 -4.00 -1.78
CA GLU A 80 0.94 -5.16 -1.73
C GLU A 80 2.17 -4.92 -0.86
N THR A 81 2.64 -3.68 -0.78
CA THR A 81 3.70 -3.31 0.17
C THR A 81 3.30 -3.63 1.61
N MET A 82 2.03 -3.43 1.98
CA MET A 82 1.57 -3.59 3.37
C MET A 82 1.06 -4.99 3.70
N GLU A 83 0.47 -5.66 2.72
CA GLU A 83 -0.33 -6.89 2.89
C GLU A 83 0.35 -8.12 2.26
N GLY A 84 1.34 -7.92 1.40
CA GLY A 84 1.85 -8.96 0.50
C GLY A 84 0.96 -9.14 -0.75
N PRO A 85 1.18 -10.21 -1.53
CA PRO A 85 0.50 -10.42 -2.80
C PRO A 85 -1.03 -10.40 -2.69
N ILE A 86 -1.71 -9.72 -3.63
CA ILE A 86 -3.19 -9.70 -3.67
C ILE A 86 -3.70 -11.02 -4.24
N THR A 87 -3.84 -12.02 -3.37
CA THR A 87 -4.42 -13.33 -3.70
C THR A 87 -5.52 -13.72 -2.71
N PRO A 88 -6.63 -14.35 -3.17
CA PRO A 88 -7.69 -14.81 -2.29
C PRO A 88 -7.32 -16.09 -1.51
N VAL A 89 -6.33 -16.86 -1.98
CA VAL A 89 -5.99 -18.18 -1.43
C VAL A 89 -4.48 -18.39 -1.37
N ALA A 90 -4.03 -19.09 -0.33
CA ALA A 90 -2.61 -19.30 -0.04
C ALA A 90 -1.88 -20.09 -1.14
N CYS A 91 -2.55 -21.02 -1.82
CA CYS A 91 -1.94 -21.83 -2.89
C CYS A 91 -1.61 -21.05 -4.18
N LEU A 92 -1.97 -19.77 -4.24
CA LEU A 92 -1.61 -18.85 -5.33
C LEU A 92 -0.54 -17.83 -4.92
N LEU A 93 0.00 -17.91 -3.69
CA LEU A 93 1.14 -17.08 -3.30
C LEU A 93 2.39 -17.42 -4.15
N PRO A 94 3.27 -16.45 -4.44
CA PRO A 94 4.49 -16.69 -5.23
C PRO A 94 5.43 -17.75 -4.63
N ASP A 95 5.45 -17.87 -3.31
CA ASP A 95 6.25 -18.80 -2.52
C ASP A 95 5.44 -19.99 -1.99
N ALA A 96 4.24 -20.21 -2.53
CA ALA A 96 3.39 -21.32 -2.12
C ALA A 96 4.06 -22.67 -2.40
N GLU A 97 4.08 -23.54 -1.39
CA GLU A 97 4.45 -24.94 -1.58
C GLU A 97 3.51 -25.62 -2.58
N ASN A 98 4.03 -26.64 -3.27
CA ASN A 98 3.22 -27.38 -4.23
C ASN A 98 2.07 -28.10 -3.52
N CYS A 99 0.84 -27.63 -3.73
CA CYS A 99 -0.34 -28.21 -3.11
C CYS A 99 -0.62 -29.61 -3.72
N PRO A 100 -0.63 -30.69 -2.91
CA PRO A 100 -0.88 -32.05 -3.43
C PRO A 100 -2.26 -32.23 -4.07
N ARG A 101 -3.21 -31.34 -3.76
CA ARG A 101 -4.57 -31.35 -4.29
C ARG A 101 -4.74 -30.52 -5.56
N LYS A 102 -3.69 -29.85 -6.05
CA LYS A 102 -3.78 -28.88 -7.14
C LYS A 102 -4.39 -29.48 -8.42
N SER A 103 -4.05 -30.74 -8.74
CA SER A 103 -4.54 -31.47 -9.92
C SER A 103 -6.06 -31.62 -9.95
N ASP A 104 -6.68 -31.85 -8.78
CA ASP A 104 -8.11 -32.17 -8.66
C ASP A 104 -8.90 -31.09 -7.92
N CYS A 105 -8.27 -29.93 -7.68
CA CYS A 105 -8.88 -28.80 -7.01
C CYS A 105 -9.86 -28.08 -7.95
N LYS A 106 -11.12 -28.50 -7.93
CA LYS A 106 -12.19 -27.94 -8.78
C LYS A 106 -12.42 -26.43 -8.61
N THR A 107 -12.03 -25.85 -7.47
CA THR A 107 -12.20 -24.42 -7.19
C THR A 107 -11.01 -23.57 -7.63
N LEU A 108 -9.87 -24.17 -7.95
CA LEU A 108 -8.64 -23.45 -8.29
C LEU A 108 -8.82 -22.49 -9.49
N PRO A 109 -9.44 -22.89 -10.62
CA PRO A 109 -9.59 -21.98 -11.76
C PRO A 109 -10.38 -20.71 -11.42
N MET A 110 -11.43 -20.84 -10.60
CA MET A 110 -12.22 -19.71 -10.13
C MET A 110 -11.38 -18.77 -9.24
N TRP A 111 -10.53 -19.32 -8.37
CA TRP A 111 -9.63 -18.50 -7.54
C TRP A 111 -8.56 -17.79 -8.37
N GLU A 112 -8.01 -18.45 -9.39
CA GLU A 112 -7.06 -17.84 -10.34
C GLU A 112 -7.71 -16.70 -11.13
N GLU A 113 -8.95 -16.87 -11.56
CA GLU A 113 -9.73 -15.81 -12.22
C GLU A 113 -9.95 -14.61 -11.29
N TYR A 114 -10.42 -14.85 -10.06
CA TYR A 114 -10.62 -13.77 -9.08
C TYR A 114 -9.32 -13.05 -8.72
N ALA A 115 -8.21 -13.78 -8.59
CA ALA A 115 -6.89 -13.19 -8.34
C ALA A 115 -6.50 -12.23 -9.48
N LYS A 116 -6.70 -12.63 -10.75
CA LYS A 116 -6.43 -11.78 -11.92
C LYS A 116 -7.30 -10.52 -11.92
N ILE A 117 -8.59 -10.66 -11.67
CA ILE A 117 -9.54 -9.53 -11.63
C ILE A 117 -9.17 -8.55 -10.51
N SER A 118 -8.94 -9.06 -9.30
CA SER A 118 -8.65 -8.21 -8.15
C SER A 118 -7.31 -7.49 -8.29
N HIS A 119 -6.26 -8.19 -8.73
CA HIS A 119 -4.97 -7.58 -9.03
C HIS A 119 -5.09 -6.50 -10.12
N ALA A 120 -5.72 -6.82 -11.26
CA ALA A 120 -5.91 -5.86 -12.35
C ALA A 120 -6.70 -4.61 -11.90
N PHE A 121 -7.72 -4.79 -11.07
CA PHE A 121 -8.48 -3.68 -10.51
C PHE A 121 -7.59 -2.71 -9.73
N PHE A 122 -6.84 -3.19 -8.73
CA PHE A 122 -6.02 -2.30 -7.90
C PHE A 122 -4.84 -1.69 -8.64
N TYR A 123 -4.22 -2.42 -9.58
CA TYR A 123 -3.14 -1.89 -10.40
C TYR A 123 -3.60 -0.90 -11.48
N SER A 124 -4.89 -0.93 -11.85
CA SER A 124 -5.48 0.06 -12.76
C SER A 124 -5.76 1.42 -12.11
N LYS A 125 -5.81 1.49 -10.78
CA LYS A 125 -6.09 2.73 -10.04
C LYS A 125 -4.80 3.42 -9.65
N LYS A 126 -4.77 4.75 -9.78
CA LYS A 126 -3.65 5.59 -9.38
C LYS A 126 -3.95 6.35 -8.10
N LEU A 127 -2.91 6.78 -7.38
CA LEU A 127 -3.07 7.66 -6.22
C LEU A 127 -3.78 8.97 -6.62
N THR A 128 -3.52 9.50 -7.81
CA THR A 128 -4.26 10.64 -8.36
C THR A 128 -5.76 10.44 -8.46
N ASP A 129 -6.22 9.22 -8.72
CA ASP A 129 -7.66 8.95 -8.84
C ASP A 129 -8.39 9.09 -7.49
N LEU A 130 -7.66 9.07 -6.36
CA LEU A 130 -8.23 9.16 -5.02
C LEU A 130 -8.20 10.59 -4.42
N ILE A 131 -7.56 11.54 -5.09
CA ILE A 131 -7.40 12.93 -4.62
C ILE A 131 -8.10 13.97 -5.51
N ARG A 132 -8.82 13.50 -6.53
CA ARG A 132 -9.66 14.34 -7.39
C ARG A 132 -10.96 14.73 -6.70
#